data_AF-A0A317MY43-F1
#
_entry.id   AF-A0A317MY43-F1
#
_cell.length_a   1.000
_cell.length_b   1.000
_cell.length_c   1.000
_cell.angle_alpha   90.00
_cell.angle_beta   90.00
_cell.angle_gamma   90.00
#
_symmetry.space_group_name_H-M   'P 1'
#
loop_
_entity.id
_entity.type
_entity.pdbx_description
1 polymer ?
#
loop_
_entity_poly.entity_id
_entity_poly.type
_entity_poly.pdbx_seq_one_letter_code
_entity_poly.pdbx_strand_id
1 'polypeptide(L)' 'MSGRVMLLRSEVDSSHCHVVSIPDPVDEKEAVGRVKALLAQVQAENPDFSWEQDVAPLLAANGFAPLPQVLGPVWDSPAA' A
#
# COMPACT_ATOMS: atom_id res chain seq x y z
N MET A 1 -16.50 -6.77 10.50
CA MET A 1 -15.36 -5.83 10.46
C MET A 1 -15.41 -5.12 9.12
N SER A 2 -16.01 -3.93 9.06
CA SER A 2 -15.99 -3.11 7.84
C SER A 2 -14.89 -2.07 8.03
N GLY A 3 -13.68 -2.39 7.60
CA GLY A 3 -12.52 -1.49 7.66
C GLY A 3 -12.28 -0.84 6.30
N ARG A 4 -11.88 0.43 6.30
CA ARG A 4 -11.41 1.10 5.08
C ARG A 4 -10.04 0.55 4.71
N VAL A 5 -9.82 0.32 3.42
CA VAL A 5 -8.56 -0.21 2.89
C VAL A 5 -8.04 0.71 1.78
N MET A 6 -6.73 0.71 1.60
CA MET A 6 -6.06 1.45 0.54
C MET A 6 -5.19 0.50 -0.28
N LEU A 7 -5.26 0.67 -1.61
CA LEU A 7 -4.39 -0.02 -2.55
C LEU A 7 -3.17 0.84 -2.85
N LEU A 8 -1.99 0.30 -2.61
CA LEU A 8 -0.70 0.91 -2.89
C LEU A 8 -0.10 0.23 -4.10
N ARG A 9 0.30 1.01 -5.09
CA ARG A 9 0.94 0.51 -6.31
C ARG A 9 2.41 0.85 -6.24
N SER A 10 3.27 -0.15 -6.44
CA SER A 10 4.69 0.09 -6.69
C SER A 10 4.87 0.61 -8.12
N GLU A 11 5.67 1.67 -8.29
CA GLU A 11 6.13 2.11 -9.61
C GLU A 11 7.32 1.27 -10.13
N VAL A 12 8.01 0.58 -9.22
CA VAL A 12 9.21 -0.22 -9.52
C VAL A 12 8.85 -1.64 -9.96
N ASP A 13 7.72 -2.16 -9.49
CA ASP A 13 7.25 -3.49 -9.86
C ASP A 13 5.76 -3.46 -10.24
N SER A 14 5.51 -3.64 -11.53
CA SER A 14 4.17 -3.71 -12.13
C SER A 14 3.28 -4.82 -11.56
N SER A 15 3.85 -5.77 -10.83
CA SER A 15 3.19 -6.96 -10.28
C SER A 15 2.83 -6.80 -8.80
N HIS A 16 3.34 -5.75 -8.13
CA HIS A 16 3.24 -5.59 -6.69
C HIS A 16 2.28 -4.45 -6.34
N CYS A 17 0.98 -4.74 -6.45
CA CYS A 17 0.00 -3.99 -5.68
C CYS A 17 0.05 -4.48 -4.22
N HIS A 18 -0.19 -3.62 -3.24
CA HIS A 18 -0.27 -3.99 -1.84
C HIS A 18 -1.50 -3.36 -1.21
N VAL A 19 -2.27 -4.13 -0.43
CA VAL A 19 -3.44 -3.63 0.29
C VAL A 19 -3.07 -3.40 1.76
N VAL A 20 -3.44 -2.23 2.28
CA VAL A 20 -3.27 -1.89 3.70
C VAL A 20 -4.59 -1.40 4.30
N SER A 21 -4.85 -1.69 5.58
CA SER A 21 -5.96 -1.11 6.31
C SER A 21 -5.65 0.33 6.71
N ILE A 22 -6.66 1.21 6.67
CA ILE A 22 -6.55 2.58 7.19
C ILE A 22 -6.94 2.58 8.67
N PRO A 23 -6.08 3.04 9.59
CA PRO A 23 -6.43 3.13 11.01
C PRO A 23 -7.48 4.22 11.25
N ASP A 24 -8.45 3.96 12.13
CA ASP A 24 -9.34 5.02 12.61
C ASP A 24 -8.63 5.90 13.67
N PRO A 25 -8.95 7.21 13.75
CA PRO A 25 -9.95 7.97 13.00
C PRO A 25 -9.42 8.61 11.70
N VAL A 26 -8.31 8.13 11.13
CA VAL A 26 -7.61 8.79 10.00
C VAL A 26 -8.53 8.84 8.78
N ASP A 27 -8.75 10.02 8.21
CA ASP A 27 -9.53 10.16 6.98
C ASP A 27 -8.74 9.71 5.73
N GLU A 28 -9.42 9.53 4.60
CA GLU A 28 -8.80 9.00 3.38
C GLU A 28 -7.70 9.92 2.82
N LYS A 29 -7.89 11.24 2.89
CA LYS A 29 -6.94 12.22 2.36
C LYS A 29 -5.69 12.28 3.24
N GLU A 30 -5.90 12.25 4.55
CA GLU A 30 -4.83 12.17 5.54
C GLU A 30 -4.05 10.85 5.39
N ALA A 31 -4.75 9.72 5.23
CA ALA A 31 -4.13 8.41 5.02
C ALA A 31 -3.20 8.40 3.80
N VAL A 32 -3.66 8.93 2.66
CA VAL A 32 -2.85 9.07 1.45
C VAL A 32 -1.63 9.95 1.70
N GLY A 33 -1.80 11.08 2.39
CA GLY A 33 -0.70 11.99 2.72
C GLY A 33 0.37 11.32 3.59
N ARG A 34 -0.06 10.63 4.67
CA ARG A 34 0.83 9.92 5.58
C ARG A 34 1.61 8.83 4.87
N VAL A 35 0.93 7.97 4.09
CA VAL A 35 1.61 6.89 3.37
C VAL A 35 2.60 7.42 2.33
N LYS A 36 2.25 8.48 1.58
CA LYS A 36 3.20 9.12 0.65
C LYS A 36 4.47 9.61 1.36
N ALA A 37 4.32 10.25 2.52
CA ALA A 37 5.46 10.73 3.30
C ALA A 37 6.35 9.57 3.78
N LEU A 38 5.75 8.48 4.26
CA LEU A 38 6.48 7.28 4.69
C LEU A 38 7.22 6.61 3.54
N LEU A 39 6.59 6.46 2.37
CA LEU A 39 7.23 5.90 1.19
C LEU A 39 8.39 6.77 0.69
N ALA A 40 8.20 8.09 0.67
CA ALA A 40 9.27 9.02 0.29
C ALA A 40 10.46 8.95 1.26
N GLN A 41 10.20 8.77 2.55
CA GLN A 41 11.25 8.56 3.54
C GLN A 41 12.04 7.26 3.26
N VAL A 42 11.35 6.14 3.07
CA VAL A 42 11.99 4.85 2.75
C VAL A 42 12.83 4.95 1.49
N GLN A 43 12.31 5.56 0.42
CA GLN A 43 13.03 5.74 -0.83
C GLN A 43 14.27 6.63 -0.69
N ALA A 44 14.21 7.66 0.17
CA ALA A 44 15.34 8.54 0.43
C ALA A 44 16.44 7.85 1.26
N GLU A 45 16.06 6.99 2.20
CA GLU A 45 17.00 6.23 3.06
C GLU A 45 17.61 5.04 2.31
N ASN A 46 16.82 4.36 1.49
CA ASN A 46 17.23 3.20 0.70
C ASN A 46 16.58 3.23 -0.69
N PRO A 47 17.33 3.60 -1.75
CA PRO A 47 16.80 3.58 -3.12
C PRO A 47 16.41 2.18 -3.62
N ASP A 48 17.03 1.13 -3.05
CA ASP A 48 16.79 -0.28 -3.38
C ASP A 48 15.91 -0.96 -2.31
N PHE A 49 14.98 -0.20 -1.72
CA PHE A 49 14.09 -0.70 -0.68
C PHE A 49 13.22 -1.87 -1.16
N SER A 50 12.90 -2.74 -0.21
CA SER A 50 11.97 -3.85 -0.38
C SER A 50 10.66 -3.57 0.36
N TRP A 51 9.56 -4.12 -0.14
CA TRP A 51 8.28 -3.96 0.54
C TRP A 51 8.28 -4.63 1.92
N GLU A 52 8.74 -5.88 1.99
CA GLU A 52 8.64 -6.72 3.17
C GLU A 52 9.55 -6.26 4.32
N GLN A 53 10.74 -5.74 3.99
CA GLN A 53 11.72 -5.38 5.02
C GLN A 53 11.67 -3.90 5.39
N ASP A 54 11.31 -3.02 4.45
CA ASP A 54 11.42 -1.58 4.66
C ASP A 54 10.04 -0.91 4.78
N VAL A 55 9.10 -1.24 3.89
CA VAL A 55 7.81 -0.52 3.81
C VAL A 55 6.75 -1.09 4.75
N ALA A 56 6.50 -2.39 4.70
CA ALA A 56 5.45 -3.05 5.47
C ALA A 56 5.63 -2.87 6.99
N PRO A 57 6.85 -3.00 7.57
CA PRO A 57 7.06 -2.75 8.99
C PRO A 57 6.83 -1.28 9.36
N LEU A 58 7.26 -0.35 8.50
CA LEU A 58 7.07 1.09 8.73
C LEU A 58 5.59 1.48 8.70
N LEU A 59 4.83 0.96 7.73
CA LEU A 59 3.39 1.15 7.65
C LEU A 59 2.67 0.58 8.88
N ALA A 60 3.02 -0.64 9.29
CA ALA A 60 2.43 -1.29 10.46
C ALA A 60 2.71 -0.48 11.75
N ALA A 61 3.93 0.05 11.90
CA ALA A 61 4.30 0.91 13.04
C ALA A 61 3.48 2.22 13.08
N ASN A 62 2.93 2.67 11.95
CA ASN A 62 2.08 3.84 11.83
C ASN A 62 0.57 3.51 11.83
N GLY A 63 0.21 2.27 12.17
CA GLY A 63 -1.19 1.81 12.26
C GLY A 63 -1.79 1.32 10.93
N PHE A 64 -1.03 1.33 9.84
CA PHE A 64 -1.45 0.77 8.55
C PHE A 64 -1.07 -0.70 8.49
N ALA A 65 -2.04 -1.60 8.70
CA ALA A 65 -1.76 -3.03 8.68
C ALA A 65 -1.77 -3.57 7.24
N PRO A 66 -0.69 -4.23 6.76
CA PRO A 66 -0.71 -4.96 5.51
C PRO A 66 -1.75 -6.08 5.56
N LEU A 67 -2.54 -6.21 4.50
CA LEU A 67 -3.54 -7.26 4.36
C LEU A 67 -3.13 -8.26 3.28
N PRO A 68 -3.23 -9.56 3.55
CA PRO A 68 -3.05 -10.56 2.50
C PRO A 68 -4.12 -10.37 1.43
N GLN A 69 -3.71 -10.45 0.17
CA GLN A 69 -4.57 -10.23 -0.99
C GLN A 69 -4.42 -11.38 -1.97
N VAL A 70 -5.49 -11.65 -2.71
CA VAL A 70 -5.47 -12.57 -3.86
C VAL A 70 -5.88 -11.74 -5.07
N LEU A 71 -5.01 -11.69 -6.08
CA LEU A 71 -5.36 -11.12 -7.37
C LEU A 71 -6.36 -12.06 -8.05
N GLY A 72 -7.53 -11.52 -8.38
CA GLY A 72 -8.54 -12.24 -9.14
C GLY A 72 -8.08 -12.53 -10.57
N PRO A 73 -8.85 -13.35 -11.32
CA PRO A 73 -8.56 -13.59 -12.73
C PRO A 73 -8.57 -12.27 -13.51
N VAL A 74 -7.71 -12.20 -14.53
CA VAL A 74 -7.74 -11.10 -15.50
C VAL A 74 -9.10 -11.17 -16.20
N TRP A 75 -9.88 -10.09 -16.07
CA TRP A 75 -11.12 -9.93 -16.81
C TRP A 75 -10.82 -9.08 -18.04
N ASP A 76 -10.55 -9.74 -19.16
CA ASP A 76 -10.51 -9.06 -20.46
C ASP A 76 -11.94 -8.65 -20.81
N SER A 77 -12.22 -7.34 -20.83
CA SER A 77 -13.50 -6.85 -21.36
C SER A 77 -13.66 -7.37 -22.79
N PRO A 78 -14.81 -7.96 -23.17
CA PRO A 78 -15.03 -8.31 -24.56
C PRO A 78 -14.84 -7.04 -25.39
N ALA A 79 -13.95 -7.10 -26.38
CA ALA A 79 -13.72 -6.00 -27.31
C ALA A 79 -15.07 -5.58 -27.91
N ALA A 80 -15.41 -4.30 -27.75
CA ALA A 80 -16.63 -3.70 -28.29
C ALA A 80 -16.57 -3.58 -29.81
#